data_AF-A0A8T7AFF3-F1
#
_entry.id   AF-A0A8T7AFF3-F1
#
_cell.length_a   1.000
_cell.length_b   1.000
_cell.length_c   1.000
_cell.angle_alpha   90.00
_cell.angle_beta   90.00
_cell.angle_gamma   90.00
#
_symmetry.space_group_name_H-M   'P 1'
#
loop_
_entity.id
_entity.type
_entity.pdbx_description
1 polymer ?
#
loop_
_entity_poly.entity_id
_entity_poly.type
_entity_poly.pdbx_seq_one_letter_code
_entity_poly.pdbx_strand_id
1 'polypeptide(L)'
;MSNRGPSGLLFVLIAFAALSAGANAATLERSFSGNDCKGFFNPSGGGFDACTIFINSMGETIELSPVIAKFAYDDGTPMPAENDLNGTLYPSVDGSEFTVTNTGSVYETGTWSYSPGTDDPGVRYWAAKASNGFNLFWEVDAALTASGAACDSAGDVYNLDCLNAAQVLTSGTFSTGGPALSHITFYDTEIIPIPAAAWLFGSALGLLGWARRKST
;
A
#
# COMPACT_ATOMS: atom_id res chain seq x y z
N MET A 1 -46.25 58.96 18.23
CA MET A 1 -46.07 58.17 17.00
C MET A 1 -44.68 58.47 16.44
N SER A 2 -43.69 57.60 16.64
CA SER A 2 -42.42 57.62 15.87
C SER A 2 -41.62 56.36 16.27
N ASN A 3 -41.74 55.30 15.48
CA ASN A 3 -40.80 54.86 14.44
C ASN A 3 -39.67 53.99 15.01
N ARG A 4 -39.89 52.66 14.99
CA ARG A 4 -38.89 51.63 15.31
C ARG A 4 -38.05 51.40 14.04
N GLY A 5 -36.76 51.75 14.09
CA GLY A 5 -35.79 51.44 13.04
C GLY A 5 -35.36 49.96 13.08
N PRO A 6 -35.01 49.35 11.93
CA PRO A 6 -34.74 47.93 11.83
C PRO A 6 -33.33 47.60 12.30
N SER A 7 -33.21 46.62 13.19
CA SER A 7 -31.94 45.98 13.54
C SER A 7 -31.40 45.22 12.34
N GLY A 8 -30.40 45.78 11.68
CA GLY A 8 -29.65 45.13 10.61
C GLY A 8 -28.83 43.97 11.17
N LEU A 9 -29.26 42.75 10.88
CA LEU A 9 -28.52 41.52 11.16
C LEU A 9 -27.43 41.36 10.10
N LEU A 10 -26.19 41.69 10.45
CA LEU A 10 -25.02 41.54 9.60
C LEU A 10 -24.59 40.06 9.58
N PHE A 11 -24.99 39.32 8.55
CA PHE A 11 -24.49 37.96 8.28
C PHE A 11 -23.06 38.07 7.73
N VAL A 12 -22.06 37.74 8.54
CA VAL A 12 -20.68 37.56 8.09
C VAL A 12 -20.56 36.16 7.49
N LEU A 13 -20.65 36.07 6.16
CA LEU A 13 -20.33 34.87 5.40
C LEU A 13 -18.80 34.73 5.33
N ILE A 14 -18.23 33.91 6.20
CA ILE A 14 -16.83 33.49 6.09
C ILE A 14 -16.78 32.41 5.01
N ALA A 15 -16.39 32.79 3.79
CA ALA A 15 -16.08 31.86 2.72
C ALA A 15 -14.77 31.14 3.05
N PHE A 16 -14.88 29.94 3.64
CA PHE A 16 -13.78 28.99 3.73
C PHE A 16 -13.50 28.46 2.32
N ALA A 17 -12.63 29.15 1.58
CA ALA A 17 -12.00 28.58 0.39
C ALA A 17 -10.98 27.54 0.86
N ALA A 18 -11.44 26.31 1.09
CA ALA A 18 -10.55 25.18 1.26
C ALA A 18 -9.79 24.98 -0.05
N LEU A 19 -8.52 25.40 -0.08
CA LEU A 19 -7.57 24.98 -1.10
C LEU A 19 -7.39 23.48 -0.92
N SER A 20 -8.17 22.68 -1.64
CA SER A 20 -7.89 21.26 -1.82
C SER A 20 -6.61 21.17 -2.65
N ALA A 21 -5.46 21.17 -1.98
CA ALA A 21 -4.24 20.64 -2.58
C ALA A 21 -4.61 19.21 -2.97
N GLY A 22 -4.66 18.92 -4.28
CA GLY A 22 -4.84 17.56 -4.75
C GLY A 22 -3.77 16.71 -4.10
N ALA A 23 -4.16 15.66 -3.39
CA ALA A 23 -3.21 14.69 -2.87
C ALA A 23 -2.47 14.13 -4.08
N ASN A 24 -1.20 14.53 -4.24
CA ASN A 24 -0.35 13.98 -5.28
C ASN A 24 0.13 12.63 -4.74
N ALA A 25 -0.36 11.54 -5.30
CA ALA A 25 0.17 10.21 -5.03
C ALA A 25 1.41 9.99 -5.89
N ALA A 26 2.41 9.31 -5.33
CA ALA A 26 3.60 8.85 -6.04
C ALA A 26 3.63 7.33 -6.00
N THR A 27 3.63 6.70 -7.18
CA THR A 27 3.83 5.26 -7.32
C THR A 27 5.32 4.94 -7.16
N LEU A 28 5.61 4.02 -6.24
CA LEU A 28 6.93 3.48 -5.98
C LEU A 28 6.99 2.03 -6.45
N GLU A 29 8.19 1.58 -6.82
CA GLU A 29 8.41 0.20 -7.24
C GLU A 29 9.71 -0.37 -6.65
N ARG A 30 9.72 -1.68 -6.44
CA ARG A 30 10.91 -2.45 -6.09
C ARG A 30 10.94 -3.78 -6.83
N SER A 31 12.03 -4.04 -7.54
CA SER A 31 12.25 -5.33 -8.22
C SER A 31 12.86 -6.37 -7.28
N PHE A 32 12.37 -7.61 -7.41
CA PHE A 32 12.84 -8.78 -6.70
C PHE A 32 13.14 -9.92 -7.69
N SER A 33 14.06 -10.80 -7.30
CA SER A 33 14.33 -12.05 -8.04
C SER A 33 13.43 -13.19 -7.56
N GLY A 34 13.14 -14.12 -8.47
CA GLY A 34 12.35 -15.32 -8.21
C GLY A 34 10.84 -15.15 -8.37
N ASN A 35 10.10 -15.90 -7.57
CA ASN A 35 8.64 -15.82 -7.47
C ASN A 35 8.28 -15.04 -6.20
N ASP A 36 7.12 -14.40 -6.21
CA ASP A 36 6.54 -13.73 -5.04
C ASP A 36 6.05 -14.75 -4.00
N CYS A 37 4.83 -15.28 -4.12
CA CYS A 37 4.18 -16.12 -3.09
C CYS A 37 4.64 -17.59 -3.05
N LYS A 38 5.33 -18.06 -4.09
CA LYS A 38 6.04 -19.35 -4.08
C LYS A 38 7.53 -19.19 -3.80
N GLY A 39 7.98 -17.99 -3.42
CA GLY A 39 9.38 -17.66 -3.23
C GLY A 39 9.56 -16.61 -2.14
N PHE A 40 9.82 -15.38 -2.56
CA PHE A 40 10.29 -14.31 -1.69
C PHE A 40 9.33 -14.03 -0.52
N PHE A 41 8.02 -13.92 -0.76
CA PHE A 41 7.01 -13.58 0.26
C PHE A 41 6.40 -14.79 0.99
N ASN A 42 7.00 -15.98 0.84
CA ASN A 42 6.57 -17.18 1.55
C ASN A 42 7.77 -18.07 1.88
N PRO A 43 8.73 -17.57 2.68
CA PRO A 43 9.97 -18.29 2.96
C PRO A 43 9.74 -19.60 3.73
N SER A 44 8.63 -19.71 4.46
CA SER A 44 8.28 -20.89 5.28
C SER A 44 7.52 -21.97 4.51
N GLY A 45 7.10 -21.71 3.26
CA GLY A 45 6.43 -22.69 2.41
C GLY A 45 4.99 -23.03 2.80
N GLY A 46 4.23 -22.07 3.32
CA GLY A 46 2.87 -22.26 3.86
C GLY A 46 1.72 -22.27 2.84
N GLY A 47 2.02 -22.38 1.54
CA GLY A 47 1.01 -22.23 0.47
C GLY A 47 0.63 -20.76 0.21
N PHE A 48 -0.37 -20.54 -0.65
CA PHE A 48 -0.74 -19.18 -1.08
C PHE A 48 -1.22 -18.32 0.10
N ASP A 49 -2.10 -18.82 0.95
CA ASP A 49 -2.70 -18.08 2.06
C ASP A 49 -1.69 -17.59 3.11
N ALA A 50 -0.51 -18.20 3.18
CA ALA A 50 0.59 -17.78 4.05
C ALA A 50 1.52 -16.73 3.42
N CYS A 51 1.28 -16.34 2.18
CA CYS A 51 2.07 -15.33 1.49
C CYS A 51 1.81 -13.95 2.10
N THR A 52 2.89 -13.27 2.48
CA THR A 52 2.83 -11.95 3.10
C THR A 52 4.04 -11.11 2.72
N ILE A 53 3.82 -9.82 2.45
CA ILE A 53 4.93 -8.88 2.34
C ILE A 53 5.52 -8.72 3.73
N PHE A 54 6.83 -8.84 3.85
CA PHE A 54 7.51 -8.66 5.13
C PHE A 54 8.76 -7.80 4.97
N ILE A 55 9.23 -7.25 6.08
CA ILE A 55 10.55 -6.66 6.16
C ILE A 55 11.34 -7.26 7.32
N ASN A 56 12.64 -7.45 7.10
CA ASN A 56 13.56 -7.79 8.18
C ASN A 56 14.09 -6.49 8.79
N SER A 57 13.71 -6.21 10.04
CA SER A 57 14.15 -5.04 10.79
C SER A 57 14.68 -5.47 12.14
N MET A 58 15.88 -5.01 12.51
CA MET A 58 16.52 -5.32 13.79
C MET A 58 16.65 -6.83 14.11
N GLY A 59 16.74 -7.69 13.09
CA GLY A 59 16.85 -9.13 13.25
C GLY A 59 15.51 -9.87 13.41
N GLU A 60 14.39 -9.16 13.30
CA GLU A 60 13.04 -9.73 13.32
C GLU A 60 12.38 -9.56 11.96
N THR A 61 11.59 -10.57 11.55
CA THR A 61 10.72 -10.49 10.38
C THR A 61 9.38 -9.90 10.81
N ILE A 62 9.02 -8.78 10.22
CA ILE A 62 7.75 -8.09 10.45
C ILE A 62 6.88 -8.31 9.22
N GLU A 63 5.80 -9.07 9.37
CA GLU A 63 4.80 -9.29 8.34
C GLU A 63 3.90 -8.06 8.23
N LEU A 64 3.72 -7.54 7.01
CA LEU A 64 3.08 -6.26 6.71
C LEU A 64 1.73 -6.38 6.03
N SER A 65 1.59 -7.34 5.12
CA SER A 65 0.49 -7.31 4.18
C SER A 65 0.27 -8.71 3.63
N PRO A 66 -0.72 -9.43 4.17
CA PRO A 66 -1.08 -10.75 3.66
C PRO A 66 -1.65 -10.64 2.24
N VAL A 67 -1.52 -11.72 1.48
CA VAL A 67 -2.01 -11.80 0.11
C VAL A 67 -3.53 -11.86 0.07
N ILE A 68 -4.15 -11.17 -0.90
CA ILE A 68 -5.58 -11.21 -1.20
C ILE A 68 -5.86 -12.22 -2.31
N ALA A 69 -5.28 -11.96 -3.49
CA ALA A 69 -5.62 -12.64 -4.72
C ALA A 69 -4.44 -12.62 -5.71
N LYS A 70 -4.37 -13.63 -6.57
CA LYS A 70 -3.41 -13.74 -7.67
C LYS A 70 -4.14 -14.11 -8.95
N PHE A 71 -3.86 -13.39 -10.02
CA PHE A 71 -4.43 -13.62 -11.36
C PHE A 71 -3.33 -13.99 -12.33
N ALA A 72 -3.42 -15.18 -12.92
CA ALA A 72 -2.40 -15.76 -13.80
C ALA A 72 -2.66 -15.43 -15.27
N TYR A 73 -1.57 -15.37 -16.04
CA TYR A 73 -1.54 -15.06 -17.46
C TYR A 73 -0.49 -15.93 -18.17
N ASP A 74 -0.82 -16.38 -19.39
CA ASP A 74 0.13 -17.01 -20.31
C ASP A 74 0.17 -16.22 -21.62
N ASP A 75 1.31 -15.58 -21.86
CA ASP A 75 1.55 -14.69 -23.01
C ASP A 75 0.43 -13.66 -23.23
N GLY A 76 0.00 -13.02 -22.13
CA GLY A 76 -1.09 -12.05 -22.13
C GLY A 76 -2.51 -12.63 -22.20
N THR A 77 -2.66 -13.94 -22.17
CA THR A 77 -3.97 -14.59 -22.08
C THR A 77 -4.29 -14.88 -20.62
N PRO A 78 -5.40 -14.39 -20.05
CA PRO A 78 -5.81 -14.74 -18.68
C PRO A 78 -5.96 -16.25 -18.51
N MET A 79 -5.51 -16.78 -17.36
CA MET A 79 -5.60 -18.19 -16.98
C MET A 79 -6.41 -18.38 -15.69
N PRO A 80 -7.76 -18.31 -15.73
CA PRO A 80 -8.57 -18.33 -14.52
C PRO A 80 -8.40 -19.58 -13.65
N ALA A 81 -8.03 -20.71 -14.24
CA ALA A 81 -7.79 -21.97 -13.52
C ALA A 81 -6.53 -21.95 -12.64
N GLU A 82 -5.65 -20.96 -12.82
CA GLU A 82 -4.42 -20.77 -12.04
C GLU A 82 -4.49 -19.57 -11.09
N ASN A 83 -5.67 -18.94 -11.01
CA ASN A 83 -5.92 -17.89 -10.04
C ASN A 83 -5.98 -18.51 -8.64
N ASP A 84 -5.40 -17.81 -7.67
CA ASP A 84 -5.46 -18.18 -6.26
C ASP A 84 -6.12 -17.04 -5.48
N LEU A 85 -6.97 -17.37 -4.52
CA LEU A 85 -7.62 -16.43 -3.62
C LEU A 85 -7.33 -16.86 -2.19
N ASN A 86 -7.06 -15.91 -1.30
CA ASN A 86 -6.84 -16.20 0.11
C ASN A 86 -8.20 -16.32 0.82
N GLY A 87 -8.87 -17.46 0.59
CA GLY A 87 -10.18 -17.73 1.17
C GLY A 87 -10.14 -17.92 2.69
N THR A 88 -8.96 -18.08 3.29
CA THR A 88 -8.79 -18.18 4.75
C THR A 88 -8.95 -16.82 5.41
N LEU A 89 -8.29 -15.78 4.90
CA LEU A 89 -8.35 -14.43 5.47
C LEU A 89 -9.48 -13.58 4.87
N TYR A 90 -9.79 -13.77 3.58
CA TYR A 90 -10.73 -12.94 2.82
C TYR A 90 -11.80 -13.79 2.12
N PRO A 91 -12.66 -14.47 2.89
CA PRO A 91 -13.65 -15.39 2.32
C PRO A 91 -14.72 -14.71 1.45
N SER A 92 -14.86 -13.38 1.51
CA SER A 92 -15.79 -12.62 0.69
C SER A 92 -15.26 -12.30 -0.71
N VAL A 93 -13.94 -12.34 -0.90
CA VAL A 93 -13.30 -12.04 -2.20
C VAL A 93 -13.44 -13.24 -3.12
N ASP A 94 -14.10 -13.06 -4.26
CA ASP A 94 -14.34 -14.11 -5.26
C ASP A 94 -13.55 -13.92 -6.57
N GLY A 95 -12.84 -12.80 -6.69
CA GLY A 95 -11.98 -12.45 -7.81
C GLY A 95 -12.71 -11.71 -8.94
N SER A 96 -14.03 -11.66 -8.95
CA SER A 96 -14.82 -10.91 -9.94
C SER A 96 -14.76 -9.40 -9.72
N GLU A 97 -14.33 -8.97 -8.54
CA GLU A 97 -14.14 -7.58 -8.16
C GLU A 97 -12.92 -6.95 -8.85
N PHE A 98 -11.99 -7.78 -9.35
CA PHE A 98 -10.75 -7.36 -9.97
C PHE A 98 -10.86 -7.31 -11.49
N THR A 99 -10.28 -6.26 -12.06
CA THR A 99 -10.08 -6.15 -13.51
C THR A 99 -8.64 -5.73 -13.76
N VAL A 100 -7.98 -6.41 -14.69
CA VAL A 100 -6.61 -6.12 -15.12
C VAL A 100 -6.66 -5.84 -16.61
N THR A 101 -6.15 -4.68 -17.01
CA THR A 101 -6.17 -4.22 -18.40
C THR A 101 -4.76 -4.08 -18.94
N ASN A 102 -4.48 -4.70 -20.08
CA ASN A 102 -3.22 -4.51 -20.80
C ASN A 102 -3.19 -3.15 -21.50
N THR A 103 -2.10 -2.42 -21.34
CA THR A 103 -1.83 -1.20 -22.10
C THR A 103 -0.58 -1.31 -22.99
N GLY A 104 0.13 -2.44 -22.94
CA GLY A 104 1.32 -2.74 -23.74
C GLY A 104 1.14 -3.89 -24.75
N SER A 105 2.25 -4.36 -25.33
CA SER A 105 2.29 -5.42 -26.36
C SER A 105 1.83 -6.78 -25.84
N VAL A 106 2.30 -7.17 -24.65
CA VAL A 106 2.06 -8.51 -24.05
C VAL A 106 1.87 -8.42 -22.54
N TYR A 107 1.07 -7.46 -22.05
CA TYR A 107 0.93 -7.17 -20.60
C TYR A 107 2.25 -6.75 -19.93
N GLU A 108 3.19 -6.18 -20.70
CA GLU A 108 4.41 -5.61 -20.12
C GLU A 108 4.12 -4.41 -19.23
N THR A 109 3.03 -3.70 -19.55
CA THR A 109 2.44 -2.64 -18.73
C THR A 109 0.93 -2.77 -18.75
N GLY A 110 0.30 -2.28 -17.69
CA GLY A 110 -1.15 -2.29 -17.62
C GLY A 110 -1.68 -1.51 -16.43
N THR A 111 -2.99 -1.57 -16.29
CA THR A 111 -3.72 -1.05 -15.14
C THR A 111 -4.49 -2.17 -14.46
N TRP A 112 -4.82 -1.96 -13.20
CA TRP A 112 -5.78 -2.78 -12.50
C TRP A 112 -6.80 -1.89 -11.81
N SER A 113 -7.98 -2.44 -11.58
CA SER A 113 -9.02 -1.85 -10.75
C SER A 113 -9.67 -2.93 -9.90
N TYR A 114 -10.20 -2.51 -8.76
CA TYR A 114 -10.79 -3.37 -7.77
C TYR A 114 -12.03 -2.68 -7.19
N SER A 115 -13.15 -3.39 -7.19
CA SER A 115 -14.44 -2.90 -6.67
C SER A 115 -14.81 -3.68 -5.41
N PRO A 116 -14.19 -3.37 -4.24
CA PRO A 116 -14.38 -4.16 -3.03
C PRO A 116 -15.85 -4.15 -2.59
N GLY A 117 -16.33 -5.31 -2.17
CA GLY A 117 -17.52 -5.46 -1.34
C GLY A 117 -17.34 -4.84 0.05
N THR A 118 -18.42 -4.85 0.83
CA THR A 118 -18.44 -4.24 2.17
C THR A 118 -17.42 -4.86 3.14
N ASP A 119 -17.19 -6.16 3.02
CA ASP A 119 -16.32 -6.94 3.93
C ASP A 119 -14.95 -7.23 3.32
N ASP A 120 -14.68 -6.69 2.13
CA ASP A 120 -13.48 -6.98 1.39
C ASP A 120 -12.29 -6.12 1.85
N PRO A 121 -11.07 -6.67 1.81
CA PRO A 121 -9.85 -5.94 2.10
C PRO A 121 -9.62 -4.81 1.09
N GLY A 122 -8.80 -3.82 1.45
CA GLY A 122 -8.31 -2.81 0.52
C GLY A 122 -6.95 -3.19 -0.06
N VAL A 123 -6.64 -2.82 -1.31
CA VAL A 123 -5.33 -3.12 -1.89
C VAL A 123 -4.32 -2.07 -1.46
N ARG A 124 -3.24 -2.47 -0.77
CA ARG A 124 -2.14 -1.57 -0.40
C ARG A 124 -0.90 -1.76 -1.29
N TYR A 125 -0.67 -2.99 -1.72
CA TYR A 125 0.44 -3.34 -2.60
C TYR A 125 -0.03 -4.29 -3.68
N TRP A 126 0.69 -4.28 -4.80
CA TRP A 126 0.51 -5.27 -5.85
C TRP A 126 1.85 -5.66 -6.46
N ALA A 127 1.99 -6.91 -6.88
CA ALA A 127 3.19 -7.43 -7.51
C ALA A 127 2.89 -7.88 -8.94
N ALA A 128 3.65 -7.40 -9.92
CA ALA A 128 3.60 -7.90 -11.29
C ALA A 128 4.79 -8.81 -11.54
N LYS A 129 4.53 -10.11 -11.74
CA LYS A 129 5.55 -11.11 -12.02
C LYS A 129 5.74 -11.28 -13.52
N ALA A 130 7.00 -11.30 -13.95
CA ALA A 130 7.36 -11.77 -15.28
C ALA A 130 8.73 -12.44 -15.26
N SER A 131 8.93 -13.48 -16.08
CA SER A 131 10.20 -14.21 -16.15
C SER A 131 10.70 -14.65 -14.76
N ASN A 132 11.99 -14.43 -14.46
CA ASN A 132 12.67 -14.83 -13.22
C ASN A 132 12.60 -13.78 -12.11
N GLY A 133 11.68 -12.82 -12.18
CA GLY A 133 11.52 -11.79 -11.14
C GLY A 133 10.11 -11.24 -11.07
N PHE A 134 9.93 -10.24 -10.21
CA PHE A 134 8.69 -9.47 -10.11
C PHE A 134 8.99 -8.05 -9.61
N ASN A 135 8.10 -7.13 -9.93
CA ASN A 135 8.11 -5.77 -9.38
C ASN A 135 6.98 -5.65 -8.37
N LEU A 136 7.29 -5.25 -7.14
CA LEU A 136 6.31 -4.83 -6.14
C LEU A 136 6.05 -3.34 -6.29
N PHE A 137 4.78 -2.94 -6.21
CA PHE A 137 4.31 -1.58 -6.35
C PHE A 137 3.47 -1.16 -5.15
N TRP A 138 3.52 0.13 -4.82
CA TRP A 138 2.64 0.80 -3.87
C TRP A 138 2.60 2.30 -4.14
N GLU A 139 1.62 3.01 -3.59
CA GLU A 139 1.56 4.47 -3.67
C GLU A 139 1.67 5.10 -2.29
N VAL A 140 2.34 6.24 -2.25
CA VAL A 140 2.47 7.08 -1.05
C VAL A 140 2.12 8.52 -1.39
N ASP A 141 1.95 9.36 -0.38
CA ASP A 141 1.92 10.81 -0.61
C ASP A 141 3.26 11.25 -1.21
N ALA A 142 3.23 12.01 -2.32
CA ALA A 142 4.42 12.47 -3.02
C ALA A 142 5.35 13.33 -2.14
N ALA A 143 4.86 13.95 -1.07
CA ALA A 143 5.71 14.64 -0.10
C ALA A 143 6.68 13.68 0.61
N LEU A 144 6.33 12.39 0.72
CA LEU A 144 7.15 11.37 1.37
C LEU A 144 8.30 10.87 0.49
N THR A 145 8.31 11.20 -0.80
CA THR A 145 9.42 10.87 -1.72
C THR A 145 10.45 11.98 -1.83
N ALA A 146 10.26 13.09 -1.10
CA ALA A 146 11.25 14.17 -1.04
C ALA A 146 12.55 13.70 -0.36
N SER A 147 13.66 14.37 -0.68
CA SER A 147 14.95 13.99 -0.10
C SER A 147 14.92 14.08 1.43
N GLY A 148 15.37 13.00 2.09
CA GLY A 148 15.35 12.85 3.55
C GLY A 148 14.00 12.46 4.16
N ALA A 149 12.96 12.22 3.36
CA ALA A 149 11.68 11.70 3.83
C ALA A 149 11.67 10.15 3.89
N ALA A 150 10.57 9.58 4.41
CA ALA A 150 10.46 8.14 4.66
C ALA A 150 10.63 7.26 3.40
N CYS A 151 10.23 7.78 2.24
CA CYS A 151 10.29 7.11 0.94
C CYS A 151 11.28 7.78 -0.02
N ASP A 152 12.35 8.41 0.48
CA ASP A 152 13.37 9.00 -0.36
C ASP A 152 14.00 7.95 -1.29
N SER A 153 13.82 8.13 -2.61
CA SER A 153 14.33 7.25 -3.66
C SER A 153 15.86 7.19 -3.74
N ALA A 154 16.57 8.11 -3.08
CA ALA A 154 18.02 8.01 -2.93
C ALA A 154 18.43 6.87 -1.97
N GLY A 155 17.51 6.39 -1.13
CA GLY A 155 17.66 5.23 -0.25
C GLY A 155 16.97 3.97 -0.80
N ASP A 156 16.83 2.96 0.06
CA ASP A 156 15.97 1.81 -0.24
C ASP A 156 14.53 2.14 0.16
N VAL A 157 13.67 2.30 -0.85
CA VAL A 157 12.23 2.54 -0.64
C VAL A 157 11.52 1.33 -0.04
N TYR A 158 12.12 0.14 -0.11
CA TYR A 158 11.62 -1.07 0.57
C TYR A 158 12.07 -1.10 2.04
N ASN A 159 11.59 -0.13 2.81
CA ASN A 159 11.87 0.00 4.24
C ASN A 159 10.56 0.11 5.04
N LEU A 160 10.62 -0.14 6.36
CA LEU A 160 9.43 -0.21 7.21
C LEU A 160 8.64 1.10 7.23
N ASP A 161 9.33 2.24 7.29
CA ASP A 161 8.68 3.55 7.35
C ASP A 161 7.94 3.87 6.05
N CYS A 162 8.56 3.56 4.90
CA CYS A 162 7.95 3.80 3.61
C CYS A 162 6.77 2.86 3.32
N LEU A 163 6.93 1.57 3.59
CA LEU A 163 5.86 0.58 3.38
C LEU A 163 4.67 0.88 4.29
N ASN A 164 4.88 1.26 5.56
CA ASN A 164 3.78 1.67 6.44
C ASN A 164 3.01 2.90 5.96
N ALA A 165 3.65 3.77 5.17
CA ALA A 165 3.02 4.95 4.59
C ALA A 165 2.22 4.66 3.30
N ALA A 166 2.24 3.42 2.80
CA ALA A 166 1.51 3.04 1.61
C ALA A 166 -0.01 3.26 1.78
N GLN A 167 -0.60 3.86 0.75
CA GLN A 167 -2.02 4.16 0.67
C GLN A 167 -2.83 2.93 0.28
N VAL A 168 -4.12 2.95 0.62
CA VAL A 168 -5.09 1.95 0.20
C VAL A 168 -5.73 2.43 -1.09
N LEU A 169 -5.71 1.60 -2.13
CA LEU A 169 -6.13 1.96 -3.47
C LEU A 169 -7.17 0.97 -4.00
N THR A 170 -7.97 1.44 -4.94
CA THR A 170 -8.92 0.63 -5.72
C THR A 170 -8.50 0.52 -7.18
N SER A 171 -7.36 1.11 -7.55
CA SER A 171 -6.79 1.03 -8.89
C SER A 171 -5.31 1.39 -8.86
N GLY A 172 -4.56 0.93 -9.84
CA GLY A 172 -3.15 1.28 -10.00
C GLY A 172 -2.62 0.88 -11.37
N THR A 173 -1.34 1.19 -11.59
CA THR A 173 -0.61 0.80 -12.79
C THR A 173 0.45 -0.23 -12.46
N PHE A 174 0.85 -1.07 -13.41
CA PHE A 174 1.97 -1.97 -13.24
C PHE A 174 2.87 -2.00 -14.48
N SER A 175 4.10 -2.46 -14.26
CA SER A 175 5.10 -2.74 -15.29
C SER A 175 5.89 -3.99 -14.94
N THR A 176 6.23 -4.80 -15.92
CA THR A 176 7.07 -6.00 -15.74
C THR A 176 8.54 -5.76 -16.10
N GLY A 177 8.86 -4.59 -16.67
CA GLY A 177 10.18 -4.29 -17.21
C GLY A 177 10.50 -4.96 -18.56
N GLY A 178 9.47 -5.44 -19.29
CA GLY A 178 9.58 -5.87 -20.69
C GLY A 178 9.10 -7.29 -21.01
N PRO A 179 9.27 -8.32 -20.16
CA PRO A 179 8.70 -9.64 -20.45
C PRO A 179 7.19 -9.67 -20.21
N ALA A 180 6.47 -10.61 -20.85
CA ALA A 180 5.04 -10.76 -20.65
C ALA A 180 4.69 -11.08 -19.19
N LEU A 181 3.56 -10.52 -18.72
CA LEU A 181 3.04 -10.80 -17.38
C LEU A 181 2.74 -12.28 -17.23
N SER A 182 3.29 -12.90 -16.19
CA SER A 182 2.97 -14.27 -15.78
C SER A 182 1.84 -14.29 -14.76
N HIS A 183 1.85 -13.35 -13.81
CA HIS A 183 0.72 -13.12 -12.91
C HIS A 183 0.81 -11.75 -12.25
N ILE A 184 -0.32 -11.27 -11.73
CA ILE A 184 -0.39 -10.13 -10.82
C ILE A 184 -0.98 -10.60 -9.48
N THR A 185 -0.38 -10.14 -8.38
CA THR A 185 -0.78 -10.49 -7.02
C THR A 185 -1.12 -9.24 -6.23
N PHE A 186 -2.19 -9.27 -5.45
CA PHE A 186 -2.67 -8.15 -4.64
C PHE A 186 -2.55 -8.47 -3.16
N TYR A 187 -2.21 -7.46 -2.34
CA TYR A 187 -1.98 -7.61 -0.90
C TYR A 187 -2.74 -6.55 -0.10
N ASP A 188 -3.23 -6.95 1.09
CA ASP A 188 -4.13 -6.16 1.92
C ASP A 188 -3.43 -5.19 2.88
N THR A 189 -4.22 -4.26 3.37
CA THR A 189 -4.03 -3.52 4.60
C THR A 189 -4.18 -4.40 5.85
N GLU A 190 -3.12 -5.02 6.34
CA GLU A 190 -3.09 -5.30 7.78
C GLU A 190 -2.62 -4.02 8.48
N ILE A 191 -3.48 -3.38 9.28
CA ILE A 191 -3.02 -2.33 10.18
C ILE A 191 -2.15 -3.04 11.21
N ILE A 192 -0.85 -3.12 10.98
CA ILE A 192 0.05 -3.53 12.07
C ILE A 192 -0.02 -2.43 13.12
N PRO A 193 -0.52 -2.72 14.33
CA PRO A 193 -0.34 -1.80 15.44
C PRO A 193 1.17 -1.75 15.67
N ILE A 194 1.80 -0.59 15.41
CA ILE A 194 3.21 -0.40 15.79
C ILE A 194 3.32 -0.89 17.25
N PRO A 195 4.16 -1.89 17.54
CA PRO A 195 4.18 -2.52 18.84
C PRO A 195 4.22 -1.44 19.90
N ALA A 196 3.31 -1.48 20.87
CA ALA A 196 3.24 -0.45 21.92
C ALA A 196 4.61 -0.20 22.59
N ALA A 197 5.49 -1.21 22.53
CA ALA A 197 6.91 -1.11 22.83
C ALA A 197 7.62 0.10 22.19
N ALA A 198 7.44 0.39 20.90
CA ALA A 198 8.09 1.54 20.25
C ALA A 198 7.68 2.87 20.89
N TRP A 199 6.39 3.02 21.20
CA TRP A 199 5.85 4.17 21.94
C TRP A 199 6.35 4.22 23.40
N LEU A 200 6.44 3.06 24.05
CA LEU A 200 6.96 2.95 25.42
C LEU A 200 8.45 3.30 25.49
N PHE A 201 9.26 2.85 24.53
CA PHE A 201 10.69 3.18 24.48
C PHE A 201 10.92 4.66 24.14
N GLY A 202 10.18 5.22 23.17
CA GLY A 202 10.25 6.64 22.86
C GLY A 202 9.87 7.53 24.06
N SER A 203 8.78 7.19 24.75
CA SER A 203 8.33 7.95 25.93
C SER A 203 9.28 7.79 27.13
N ALA A 204 9.84 6.61 27.35
CA ALA A 204 10.83 6.37 28.40
C ALA A 204 12.12 7.18 28.18
N LEU A 205 12.62 7.23 26.94
CA LEU A 205 13.80 8.04 26.60
C LEU A 205 13.53 9.55 26.73
N GLY A 206 12.33 10.00 26.35
CA GLY A 206 11.90 11.39 26.55
C GLY A 206 11.86 11.78 28.03
N LEU A 207 11.33 10.90 28.89
CA LEU A 207 11.29 11.12 30.34
C LEU A 207 12.70 11.14 30.97
N LEU A 208 13.60 10.24 30.54
CA LEU A 208 14.99 10.22 31.01
C LEU A 208 15.75 11.50 30.60
N GLY A 209 15.54 11.97 29.37
CA GLY A 209 16.10 13.24 28.89
C GLY A 209 15.60 14.44 29.71
N TRP A 210 14.30 14.47 30.03
CA TRP A 210 13.71 15.54 30.86
C TRP A 210 14.21 15.51 32.30
N ALA A 211 14.30 14.32 32.91
CA ALA A 211 14.80 14.16 34.28
C ALA A 211 16.25 14.67 34.43
N ARG A 212 17.10 14.45 33.42
CA ARG A 212 18.49 14.93 33.44
C ARG A 212 18.60 16.45 33.40
N ARG A 213 17.67 17.14 32.74
CA ARG A 213 17.68 18.61 32.59
C ARG A 213 17.33 19.36 33.88
N LYS A 214 16.71 18.70 34.86
CA LYS A 214 16.35 19.30 36.15
C LYS A 214 17.43 19.18 37.23
N SER A 215 18.47 18.40 36.97
CA SER A 215 19.53 18.12 37.94
C SER A 215 20.80 18.98 37.75
N THR A 216 20.74 19.97 36.86
CA THR A 216 21.74 21.02 36.62
C THR A 216 21.07 22.36 36.75
#